data_AF-A0A8B6FPB0-F1
#
_entry.id   AF-A0A8B6FPB0-F1
#
_cell.length_a   1.000
_cell.length_b   1.000
_cell.length_c   1.000
_cell.angle_alpha   90.00
_cell.angle_beta   90.00
_cell.angle_gamma   90.00
#
_symmetry.space_group_name_H-M   'P 1'
#
loop_
_entity.id
_entity.type
_entity.pdbx_description
1 polymer ?
#
loop_
_entity_poly.entity_id
_entity_poly.type
_entity_poly.pdbx_seq_one_letter_code
_entity_poly.pdbx_strand_id
1 'polypeptide(L)'
;MAYQGIGETNMLKHRVGADDKASDTGDEAIATAYGARFCIPLDFELLETHMPFYQAGLGDRLEYELTFNNYSNVIKSTDTSASYTIKNICLEFDMVTDAELARQIRQQVNGKMVILYDRILRHRKITKNKSDTLWNINLNVPARSMKGILMLFEDPERTSTETYYNPNITKVEMTIEGVPNQLYSQGMKAYQQWDEINKFFALNSKRNKTTEEVLKDLNLSYTTLEKYLTTNYALWLDLRSTDDNSLHGSGRRIENASEVILCPTIQWNKAYKNREWIGDVRKPKTKNLIIVNPIVEVREANGSLYEEEKLQELLRMFFKKYAGHPTLYIIDDCSATKELTKKKDMLSELAFSGRHAEQSVWVISQRYNSVLKDLREQTKWLCMFYTKDRDSFDNCLRENDVIPTLEERQRIKEELKKKKHRKLILKTDQPTDYWLLN
;
A
#
# COMPACT_ATOMS: atom_id res chain seq x y z
N MET A 1 -17.60 17.74 14.95
CA MET A 1 -18.48 18.20 13.86
C MET A 1 -19.21 19.42 14.36
N ALA A 2 -18.98 20.58 13.76
CA ALA A 2 -19.76 21.77 14.07
C ALA A 2 -21.09 21.66 13.29
N TYR A 3 -22.17 21.30 13.97
CA TYR A 3 -23.52 21.35 13.42
C TYR A 3 -23.84 22.80 13.06
N GLN A 4 -24.19 23.09 11.80
CA GLN A 4 -24.42 24.45 11.34
C GLN A 4 -25.93 24.71 11.29
N GLY A 5 -26.45 25.57 12.18
CA GLY A 5 -27.85 25.94 12.16
C GLY A 5 -28.52 26.13 13.51
N ILE A 6 -29.20 27.26 13.69
CA ILE A 6 -29.83 27.66 14.95
C ILE A 6 -31.31 27.94 14.69
N GLY A 7 -32.20 27.13 15.27
CA GLY A 7 -33.62 27.42 15.31
C GLY A 7 -33.94 28.60 16.22
N GLU A 8 -35.08 29.26 15.97
CA GLU A 8 -35.55 30.40 16.76
C GLU A 8 -35.73 29.99 18.24
N THR A 9 -34.83 30.55 19.06
CA THR A 9 -34.82 30.61 20.53
C THR A 9 -34.74 29.28 21.31
N ASN A 10 -35.11 28.12 20.75
CA ASN A 10 -35.13 26.85 21.49
C ASN A 10 -34.16 25.76 21.00
N MET A 11 -33.69 25.78 19.75
CA MET A 11 -32.75 24.73 19.26
C MET A 11 -31.29 24.96 19.68
N LEU A 12 -30.96 26.17 20.16
CA LEU A 12 -29.65 26.53 20.76
C LEU A 12 -29.28 25.62 21.93
N LYS A 13 -30.28 25.20 22.71
CA LYS A 13 -30.10 24.35 23.90
C LYS A 13 -29.99 22.85 23.59
N HIS A 14 -30.16 22.47 22.33
CA HIS A 14 -30.23 21.07 21.89
C HIS A 14 -29.03 20.62 21.07
N ARG A 15 -28.05 21.51 20.80
CA ARG A 15 -26.75 21.08 20.23
C ARG A 15 -25.96 20.29 21.27
N VAL A 16 -25.25 19.26 20.81
CA VAL A 16 -24.34 18.48 21.66
C VAL A 16 -23.25 19.42 22.18
N GLY A 17 -23.21 19.62 23.51
CA GLY A 17 -22.22 20.48 24.18
C GLY A 17 -22.62 21.95 24.40
N ALA A 18 -23.88 22.33 24.20
CA ALA A 18 -24.34 23.66 24.61
C ALA A 18 -24.38 23.82 26.13
N ASP A 19 -23.81 24.92 26.63
CA ASP A 19 -24.02 25.41 27.99
C ASP A 19 -25.39 26.08 28.11
N ASP A 20 -25.98 26.09 29.31
CA ASP A 20 -27.25 26.74 29.60
C ASP A 20 -27.08 28.28 29.77
N LYS A 21 -26.42 28.92 28.80
CA LYS A 21 -26.17 30.37 28.75
C LYS A 21 -27.26 31.08 27.94
N ALA A 22 -27.61 32.29 28.36
CA ALA A 22 -28.70 33.07 27.74
C ALA A 22 -28.33 33.65 26.35
N SER A 23 -27.04 33.85 26.08
CA SER A 23 -26.50 34.23 24.76
C SER A 23 -25.05 33.78 24.60
N ASP A 24 -24.67 33.44 23.37
CA ASP A 24 -23.30 33.12 22.94
C ASP A 24 -23.07 33.89 21.63
N THR A 25 -22.07 34.77 21.61
CA THR A 25 -21.75 35.61 20.44
C THR A 25 -21.38 34.80 19.21
N GLY A 26 -20.83 33.58 19.38
CA GLY A 26 -20.59 32.66 18.27
C GLY A 26 -21.89 32.13 17.65
N ASP A 27 -22.87 31.83 18.50
CA ASP A 27 -24.17 31.33 18.07
C ASP A 27 -24.99 32.43 17.38
N GLU A 28 -24.97 33.66 17.90
CA GLU A 28 -25.61 34.81 17.24
C GLU A 28 -25.05 35.06 15.83
N ALA A 29 -23.74 34.91 15.65
CA ALA A 29 -23.09 35.04 14.34
C ALA A 29 -23.52 33.91 13.38
N ILE A 30 -23.61 32.67 13.86
CA ILE A 30 -24.06 31.52 13.05
C ILE A 30 -25.54 31.68 12.68
N ALA A 31 -26.39 32.07 13.62
CA ALA A 31 -27.82 32.33 13.38
C ALA A 31 -28.02 33.45 12.37
N THR A 32 -27.20 34.50 12.40
CA THR A 32 -27.21 35.59 11.42
C THR A 32 -26.84 35.08 10.02
N ALA A 33 -25.87 34.17 9.91
CA ALA A 33 -25.38 33.67 8.62
C ALA A 33 -26.31 32.63 7.99
N TYR A 34 -26.90 31.73 8.78
CA TYR A 34 -27.64 30.55 8.29
C TYR A 34 -29.16 30.59 8.59
N GLY A 35 -29.62 31.52 9.44
CA GLY A 35 -31.01 31.57 9.91
C GLY A 35 -31.44 30.28 10.62
N ALA A 36 -32.71 29.90 10.46
CA ALA A 36 -33.30 28.69 11.04
C ALA A 36 -32.99 27.38 10.29
N ARG A 37 -32.00 27.38 9.38
CA ARG A 37 -31.61 26.18 8.62
C ARG A 37 -30.75 25.28 9.50
N PHE A 38 -30.95 23.97 9.43
CA PHE A 38 -30.07 22.97 10.04
C PHE A 38 -29.36 22.20 8.92
N CYS A 39 -28.04 22.29 8.87
CA CYS A 39 -27.21 21.63 7.87
C CYS A 39 -26.41 20.50 8.52
N ILE A 40 -26.50 19.32 7.91
CA ILE A 40 -25.66 18.18 8.22
C ILE A 40 -24.66 18.06 7.07
N PRO A 41 -23.38 18.38 7.27
CA PRO A 41 -22.39 18.16 6.23
C PRO A 41 -22.28 16.64 5.97
N LEU A 42 -22.49 16.24 4.72
CA LEU A 42 -22.32 14.87 4.28
C LEU A 42 -20.84 14.66 3.92
N ASP A 43 -20.01 14.54 4.95
CA ASP A 43 -18.55 14.31 4.81
C ASP A 43 -18.31 12.86 4.36
N PHE A 44 -18.50 12.60 3.06
CA PHE A 44 -18.14 11.32 2.45
C PHE A 44 -16.92 11.51 1.56
N GLU A 45 -15.88 10.67 1.76
CA GLU A 45 -14.59 10.81 1.08
C GLU A 45 -14.73 10.91 -0.45
N LEU A 46 -15.71 10.22 -1.03
CA LEU A 46 -16.09 10.33 -2.45
C LEU A 46 -16.42 11.75 -2.90
N LEU A 47 -17.24 12.45 -2.10
CA LEU A 47 -17.83 13.74 -2.44
C LEU A 47 -16.82 14.87 -2.21
N GLU A 48 -15.82 14.63 -1.35
CA GLU A 48 -14.93 15.67 -0.86
C GLU A 48 -13.50 15.65 -1.44
N THR A 49 -12.97 14.48 -1.83
CA THR A 49 -11.52 14.33 -2.08
C THR A 49 -11.15 13.85 -3.47
N HIS A 50 -12.12 13.46 -4.31
CA HIS A 50 -11.84 12.81 -5.58
C HIS A 50 -12.16 13.71 -6.77
N MET A 51 -13.45 13.93 -7.05
CA MET A 51 -13.91 14.77 -8.16
C MET A 51 -15.37 15.19 -7.96
N PRO A 52 -15.86 16.21 -8.69
CA PRO A 52 -17.27 16.58 -8.64
C PRO A 52 -18.18 15.38 -8.87
N PHE A 53 -19.15 15.22 -7.97
CA PHE A 53 -20.02 14.05 -7.92
C PHE A 53 -20.82 13.86 -9.22
N TYR A 54 -20.78 12.64 -9.78
CA TYR A 54 -21.56 12.24 -10.95
C TYR A 54 -22.21 10.87 -10.76
N GLN A 55 -23.48 10.87 -10.30
CA GLN A 55 -24.24 9.67 -9.92
C GLN A 55 -24.25 8.55 -10.97
N ALA A 56 -24.42 8.89 -12.25
CA ALA A 56 -24.51 7.88 -13.32
C ALA A 56 -23.18 7.11 -13.52
N GLY A 57 -22.09 7.61 -12.95
CA GLY A 57 -20.78 6.99 -13.00
C GLY A 57 -20.48 5.96 -11.91
N LEU A 58 -21.27 5.90 -10.85
CA LEU A 58 -20.98 5.08 -9.66
C LEU A 58 -21.55 3.66 -9.76
N GLY A 59 -22.17 3.29 -10.88
CA GLY A 59 -22.79 1.98 -11.10
C GLY A 59 -24.09 1.77 -10.32
N ASP A 60 -24.15 2.27 -9.09
CA ASP A 60 -25.30 2.24 -8.18
C ASP A 60 -25.74 3.65 -7.74
N ARG A 61 -26.98 3.76 -7.26
CA ARG A 61 -27.53 5.02 -6.72
C ARG A 61 -27.12 5.18 -5.25
N LEU A 62 -26.55 6.33 -4.89
CA LEU A 62 -26.48 6.72 -3.48
C LEU A 62 -27.88 6.85 -2.87
N GLU A 63 -28.08 6.16 -1.75
CA GLU A 63 -29.26 6.25 -0.89
C GLU A 63 -28.85 6.82 0.46
N TYR A 64 -29.65 7.74 1.00
CA TYR A 64 -29.43 8.36 2.31
C TYR A 64 -30.58 7.98 3.23
N GLU A 65 -30.27 7.25 4.30
CA GLU A 65 -31.23 6.90 5.34
C GLU A 65 -31.04 7.81 6.56
N LEU A 66 -32.08 8.58 6.88
CA LEU A 66 -32.10 9.47 8.04
C LEU A 66 -32.94 8.82 9.14
N THR A 67 -32.28 8.40 10.22
CA THR A 67 -32.96 7.89 11.42
C THR A 67 -33.00 8.98 12.49
N PHE A 68 -34.21 9.32 12.94
CA PHE A 68 -34.39 10.27 14.03
C PHE A 68 -34.51 9.54 15.38
N ASN A 69 -33.96 10.15 16.43
CA ASN A 69 -34.13 9.66 17.79
C ASN A 69 -35.59 9.73 18.23
N ASN A 70 -35.95 8.92 19.23
CA ASN A 70 -37.28 8.95 19.84
C ASN A 70 -37.65 10.38 20.29
N TYR A 71 -38.89 10.80 20.05
CA TYR A 71 -39.39 12.15 20.34
C TYR A 71 -39.11 12.58 21.79
N SER A 72 -39.18 11.65 22.74
CA SER A 72 -38.92 11.90 24.17
C SER A 72 -37.49 12.37 24.45
N ASN A 73 -36.56 12.07 23.56
CA ASN A 73 -35.15 12.48 23.66
C ASN A 73 -34.89 13.82 22.96
N VAL A 74 -35.81 14.26 22.09
CA VAL A 74 -35.71 15.50 21.32
C VAL A 74 -36.49 16.63 22.00
N ILE A 75 -37.69 16.33 22.50
CA ILE A 75 -38.55 17.29 23.20
C ILE A 75 -38.46 17.02 24.71
N LYS A 76 -37.88 17.97 25.45
CA LYS A 76 -38.04 18.02 26.92
C LYS A 76 -39.25 18.90 27.25
N SER A 77 -40.45 18.29 27.30
CA SER A 77 -41.69 18.96 27.70
C SER A 77 -42.45 18.12 28.71
N THR A 78 -43.10 18.80 29.66
CA THR A 78 -44.07 18.18 30.59
C THR A 78 -45.45 18.00 29.95
N ASP A 79 -45.67 18.60 28.77
CA ASP A 79 -46.89 18.47 27.98
C ASP A 79 -46.86 17.19 27.14
N THR A 80 -47.79 16.28 27.43
CA THR A 80 -47.94 15.00 26.73
C THR A 80 -48.42 15.14 25.28
N SER A 81 -48.87 16.32 24.87
CA SER A 81 -49.31 16.62 23.50
C SER A 81 -48.23 17.29 22.64
N ALA A 82 -47.05 17.54 23.21
CA ALA A 82 -45.95 18.16 22.49
C ALA A 82 -45.47 17.29 21.32
N SER A 83 -45.31 17.91 20.15
CA SER A 83 -44.80 17.27 18.94
C SER A 83 -43.76 18.16 18.27
N TYR A 84 -42.88 17.54 17.47
CA TYR A 84 -41.94 18.26 16.62
C TYR A 84 -42.15 17.84 15.18
N THR A 85 -41.89 18.75 14.25
CA THR A 85 -41.99 18.47 12.82
C THR A 85 -40.75 19.00 12.13
N ILE A 86 -40.10 18.15 11.36
CA ILE A 86 -39.02 18.54 10.47
C ILE A 86 -39.63 18.72 9.08
N LYS A 87 -39.40 19.87 8.46
CA LYS A 87 -39.90 20.23 7.13
C LYS A 87 -38.73 20.60 6.23
N ASN A 88 -38.95 20.55 4.92
CA ASN A 88 -37.99 21.01 3.90
C ASN A 88 -36.61 20.33 3.98
N ILE A 89 -36.58 19.01 4.19
CA ILE A 89 -35.35 18.23 4.08
C ILE A 89 -34.94 18.20 2.60
N CYS A 90 -33.78 18.76 2.27
CA CYS A 90 -33.20 18.75 0.93
C CYS A 90 -31.70 18.45 0.99
N LEU A 91 -31.15 17.93 -0.12
CA LEU A 91 -29.72 17.84 -0.34
C LEU A 91 -29.27 19.13 -1.02
N GLU A 92 -28.29 19.81 -0.43
CA GLU A 92 -27.60 20.94 -1.06
C GLU A 92 -26.24 20.45 -1.57
N PHE A 93 -25.89 20.82 -2.81
CA PHE A 93 -24.62 20.44 -3.44
C PHE A 93 -24.16 21.52 -4.41
N ASP A 94 -22.85 21.69 -4.50
CA ASP A 94 -22.23 22.54 -5.52
C ASP A 94 -22.27 21.85 -6.89
N MET A 95 -22.57 22.64 -7.93
CA MET A 95 -22.69 22.13 -9.29
C MET A 95 -21.64 22.74 -10.22
N VAL A 96 -21.08 21.90 -11.11
CA VAL A 96 -20.25 22.36 -12.22
C VAL A 96 -21.16 22.89 -13.33
N THR A 97 -21.16 24.22 -13.52
CA THR A 97 -21.96 24.90 -14.54
C THR A 97 -21.23 25.04 -15.88
N ASP A 98 -19.90 24.92 -15.89
CA ASP A 98 -19.10 24.96 -17.11
C ASP A 98 -19.27 23.67 -17.94
N ALA A 99 -19.71 23.84 -19.19
CA ALA A 99 -20.08 22.72 -20.05
C ALA A 99 -18.88 21.84 -20.45
N GLU A 100 -17.70 22.44 -20.61
CA GLU A 100 -16.50 21.74 -21.05
C GLU A 100 -15.88 20.96 -19.88
N LEU A 101 -15.80 21.57 -18.70
CA LEU A 101 -15.40 20.89 -17.46
C LEU A 101 -16.36 19.73 -17.15
N ALA A 102 -17.67 19.94 -17.26
CA ALA A 102 -18.65 18.87 -17.08
C ALA A 102 -18.47 17.73 -18.10
N ARG A 103 -18.09 18.03 -19.35
CA ARG A 103 -17.79 17.03 -20.38
C ARG A 103 -16.53 16.22 -20.02
N GLN A 104 -15.47 16.86 -19.55
CA GLN A 104 -14.23 16.19 -19.15
C GLN A 104 -14.43 15.26 -17.95
N ILE A 105 -15.15 15.73 -16.92
CA ILE A 105 -15.54 14.94 -15.75
C ILE A 105 -16.31 13.69 -16.18
N ARG A 106 -17.32 13.82 -17.06
CA ARG A 106 -18.07 12.68 -17.60
C ARG A 106 -17.18 11.68 -18.35
N GLN A 107 -16.22 12.16 -19.14
CA GLN A 107 -15.29 11.28 -19.87
C GLN A 107 -14.36 10.50 -18.93
N GLN A 108 -13.83 11.14 -17.89
CA GLN A 108 -12.98 10.49 -16.89
C GLN A 108 -13.74 9.39 -16.15
N VAL A 109 -14.97 9.67 -15.72
CA VAL A 109 -15.80 8.69 -15.01
C VAL A 109 -16.20 7.52 -15.91
N ASN A 110 -16.63 7.79 -17.15
CA ASN A 110 -16.96 6.74 -18.12
C ASN A 110 -15.74 5.91 -18.54
N GLY A 111 -14.53 6.44 -18.40
CA GLY A 111 -13.26 5.77 -18.66
C GLY A 111 -12.88 4.67 -17.67
N LYS A 112 -13.81 4.24 -16.79
CA LYS A 112 -13.59 3.30 -15.68
C LYS A 112 -12.60 3.85 -14.65
N MET A 113 -12.89 5.05 -14.14
CA MET A 113 -12.18 5.56 -12.98
C MET A 113 -12.29 4.55 -11.82
N VAL A 114 -11.15 4.19 -11.24
CA VAL A 114 -11.10 3.31 -10.08
C VAL A 114 -11.01 4.19 -8.84
N ILE A 115 -12.08 4.20 -8.05
CA ILE A 115 -12.07 4.84 -6.74
C ILE A 115 -11.68 3.78 -5.71
N LEU A 116 -10.57 4.00 -5.02
CA LEU A 116 -10.01 3.06 -4.05
C LEU A 116 -10.37 3.52 -2.63
N TYR A 117 -11.32 2.83 -2.00
CA TYR A 117 -11.68 3.07 -0.60
C TYR A 117 -11.02 2.07 0.34
N ASP A 118 -10.74 2.54 1.55
CA ASP A 118 -10.52 1.67 2.69
C ASP A 118 -11.85 1.10 3.17
N ARG A 119 -12.05 -0.18 2.92
CA ARG A 119 -13.26 -0.89 3.35
C ARG A 119 -13.10 -1.35 4.79
N ILE A 120 -13.77 -0.67 5.72
CA ILE A 120 -13.87 -1.12 7.11
C ILE A 120 -14.97 -2.18 7.18
N LEU A 121 -14.61 -3.39 7.59
CA LEU A 121 -15.54 -4.51 7.76
C LEU A 121 -15.55 -4.97 9.21
N ARG A 122 -16.73 -4.94 9.84
CA ARG A 122 -16.92 -5.59 11.14
C ARG A 122 -16.89 -7.10 10.95
N HIS A 123 -15.83 -7.75 11.45
CA HIS A 123 -15.67 -9.20 11.26
C HIS A 123 -16.56 -10.02 12.21
N ARG A 124 -16.35 -9.94 13.53
CA ARG A 124 -17.13 -10.68 14.53
C ARG A 124 -17.00 -10.06 15.92
N LYS A 125 -17.96 -10.38 16.81
CA LYS A 125 -17.87 -10.12 18.25
C LYS A 125 -17.48 -11.42 18.95
N ILE A 126 -16.49 -11.37 19.84
CA ILE A 126 -15.99 -12.55 20.58
C ILE A 126 -16.12 -12.26 22.06
N THR A 127 -16.78 -13.15 22.80
CA THR A 127 -16.84 -13.07 24.26
C THR A 127 -15.60 -13.76 24.85
N LYS A 128 -14.91 -13.09 25.76
CA LYS A 128 -13.76 -13.61 26.49
C LYS A 128 -13.94 -13.35 27.98
N ASN A 129 -13.34 -14.18 28.83
CA ASN A 129 -13.35 -13.96 30.27
C ASN A 129 -12.25 -12.95 30.63
N LYS A 130 -12.57 -12.00 31.51
CA LYS A 130 -11.61 -11.00 32.01
C LYS A 130 -10.48 -11.62 32.82
N SER A 131 -10.72 -12.78 33.45
CA SER A 131 -9.69 -13.49 34.22
C SER A 131 -8.63 -14.18 33.37
N ASP A 132 -8.89 -14.37 32.08
CA ASP A 132 -7.97 -15.08 31.19
C ASP A 132 -6.76 -14.20 30.90
N THR A 133 -5.56 -14.74 31.12
CA THR A 133 -4.30 -14.04 30.85
C THR A 133 -3.86 -14.15 29.39
N LEU A 134 -4.53 -15.00 28.59
CA LEU A 134 -4.19 -15.26 27.21
C LEU A 134 -5.45 -15.46 26.36
N TRP A 135 -5.55 -14.70 25.26
CA TRP A 135 -6.66 -14.80 24.31
C TRP A 135 -6.18 -15.25 22.94
N ASN A 136 -6.56 -16.47 22.56
CA ASN A 136 -6.38 -16.97 21.19
C ASN A 136 -7.54 -16.49 20.31
N ILE A 137 -7.20 -15.80 19.22
CA ILE A 137 -8.14 -15.23 18.25
C ILE A 137 -7.72 -15.67 16.84
N ASN A 138 -8.47 -16.58 16.24
CA ASN A 138 -8.26 -17.01 14.84
C ASN A 138 -9.17 -16.23 13.90
N LEU A 139 -8.62 -15.52 12.91
CA LEU A 139 -9.36 -14.75 11.93
C LEU A 139 -9.18 -15.39 10.55
N ASN A 140 -10.28 -15.87 9.96
CA ASN A 140 -10.30 -16.41 8.60
C ASN A 140 -11.19 -15.52 7.74
N VAL A 141 -10.57 -14.54 7.06
CA VAL A 141 -11.28 -13.59 6.18
C VAL A 141 -10.63 -13.60 4.81
N PRO A 142 -11.37 -13.94 3.74
CA PRO A 142 -10.89 -13.75 2.38
C PRO A 142 -10.92 -12.26 2.04
N ALA A 143 -9.82 -11.55 2.30
CA ALA A 143 -9.62 -10.16 1.88
C ALA A 143 -8.47 -10.07 0.87
N ARG A 144 -8.70 -9.43 -0.28
CA ARG A 144 -7.67 -9.25 -1.33
C ARG A 144 -6.53 -8.32 -0.89
N SER A 145 -6.79 -7.39 0.02
CA SER A 145 -5.82 -6.45 0.60
C SER A 145 -6.34 -6.00 1.96
N MET A 146 -5.61 -6.27 3.04
CA MET A 146 -5.98 -5.91 4.41
C MET A 146 -4.89 -5.01 5.00
N LYS A 147 -5.24 -3.78 5.38
CA LYS A 147 -4.29 -2.81 5.96
C LYS A 147 -4.01 -3.08 7.43
N GLY A 148 -5.01 -3.54 8.17
CA GLY A 148 -4.85 -3.85 9.58
C GLY A 148 -6.14 -4.36 10.19
N ILE A 149 -6.06 -4.74 11.46
CA ILE A 149 -7.19 -5.22 12.25
C ILE A 149 -7.34 -4.32 13.46
N LEU A 150 -8.50 -3.70 13.59
CA LEU A 150 -8.91 -2.98 14.79
C LEU A 150 -9.65 -3.92 15.74
N MET A 151 -9.24 -3.93 17.00
CA MET A 151 -9.93 -4.63 18.09
C MET A 151 -10.39 -3.61 19.14
N LEU A 152 -11.67 -3.70 19.49
CA LEU A 152 -12.30 -2.91 20.54
C LEU A 152 -12.78 -3.86 21.64
N PHE A 153 -12.66 -3.43 22.90
CA PHE A 153 -12.99 -4.25 24.07
C PHE A 153 -14.16 -3.62 24.81
N GLU A 154 -15.25 -4.37 24.92
CA GLU A 154 -16.46 -3.91 25.60
C GLU A 154 -16.64 -4.69 26.91
N ASP A 155 -16.88 -3.96 27.99
CA ASP A 155 -17.35 -4.53 29.25
C ASP A 155 -18.88 -4.74 29.18
N PRO A 156 -19.43 -5.90 29.58
CA PRO A 156 -20.87 -6.07 29.71
C PRO A 156 -21.54 -4.99 30.57
N GLU A 157 -20.83 -4.44 31.55
CA GLU A 157 -21.32 -3.41 32.47
C GLU A 157 -21.11 -1.97 31.96
N ARG A 158 -20.73 -1.79 30.69
CA ARG A 158 -20.48 -0.44 30.16
C ARG A 158 -21.73 0.44 30.26
N THR A 159 -21.53 1.66 30.71
CA THR A 159 -22.59 2.68 30.82
C THR A 159 -22.67 3.60 29.60
N SER A 160 -21.62 3.62 28.76
CA SER A 160 -21.53 4.43 27.55
C SER A 160 -21.12 3.60 26.33
N THR A 161 -21.70 3.91 25.18
CA THR A 161 -21.30 3.37 23.87
C THR A 161 -20.00 3.97 23.34
N GLU A 162 -19.50 5.04 23.98
CA GLU A 162 -18.27 5.74 23.59
C GLU A 162 -17.05 5.30 24.39
N THR A 163 -17.23 4.44 25.40
CA THR A 163 -16.14 3.94 26.26
C THR A 163 -15.83 2.48 25.97
N TYR A 164 -14.54 2.17 25.85
CA TYR A 164 -13.98 0.83 25.65
C TYR A 164 -12.98 0.47 26.75
N TYR A 165 -13.16 -0.72 27.30
CA TYR A 165 -12.35 -1.24 28.39
C TYR A 165 -10.89 -1.40 27.97
N ASN A 166 -9.94 -1.07 28.86
CA ASN A 166 -8.52 -1.38 28.67
C ASN A 166 -8.17 -2.71 29.36
N PRO A 167 -7.91 -3.80 28.63
CA PRO A 167 -7.51 -5.07 29.22
C PRO A 167 -6.02 -5.15 29.61
N ASN A 168 -5.27 -4.04 29.51
CA ASN A 168 -3.84 -3.95 29.87
C ASN A 168 -2.95 -4.95 29.13
N ILE A 169 -3.11 -5.05 27.81
CA ILE A 169 -2.34 -5.96 26.95
C ILE A 169 -0.86 -5.58 26.99
N THR A 170 -0.02 -6.53 27.38
CA THR A 170 1.44 -6.36 27.47
C THR A 170 2.19 -7.00 26.31
N LYS A 171 1.57 -7.96 25.61
CA LYS A 171 2.19 -8.71 24.53
C LYS A 171 1.15 -9.12 23.49
N VAL A 172 1.52 -8.97 22.21
CA VAL A 172 0.75 -9.44 21.07
C VAL A 172 1.68 -10.27 20.20
N GLU A 173 1.27 -11.50 19.89
CA GLU A 173 1.92 -12.38 18.93
C GLU A 173 0.93 -12.71 17.81
N MET A 174 1.43 -12.69 16.57
CA MET A 174 0.61 -12.92 15.39
C MET A 174 1.29 -13.93 14.48
N THR A 175 0.49 -14.82 13.89
CA THR A 175 0.90 -15.71 12.81
C THR A 175 -0.10 -15.56 11.67
N ILE A 176 0.41 -15.32 10.45
CA ILE A 176 -0.41 -15.24 9.23
C ILE A 176 -0.08 -16.45 8.37
N GLU A 177 -1.08 -17.31 8.15
CA GLU A 177 -0.94 -18.46 7.28
C GLU A 177 -0.87 -18.02 5.80
N GLY A 178 0.07 -18.58 5.03
CA GLY A 178 0.23 -18.29 3.61
C GLY A 178 1.21 -17.17 3.24
N VAL A 179 1.75 -16.42 4.23
CA VAL A 179 2.82 -15.42 4.00
C VAL A 179 4.02 -15.73 4.91
N PRO A 180 4.96 -16.60 4.49
CA PRO A 180 6.13 -16.91 5.30
C PRO A 180 7.10 -15.72 5.36
N ASN A 181 7.73 -15.51 6.53
CA ASN A 181 8.82 -14.56 6.78
C ASN A 181 8.47 -13.06 6.74
N GLN A 182 7.21 -12.67 6.88
CA GLN A 182 6.88 -11.27 7.15
C GLN A 182 7.04 -10.97 8.65
N LEU A 183 7.99 -10.08 8.96
CA LEU A 183 8.12 -9.52 10.30
C LEU A 183 7.03 -8.46 10.47
N TYR A 184 6.12 -8.68 11.41
CA TYR A 184 5.16 -7.68 11.84
C TYR A 184 5.69 -6.98 13.09
N SER A 185 5.31 -5.72 13.29
CA SER A 185 5.65 -4.98 14.51
C SER A 185 5.13 -5.71 15.74
N GLN A 186 6.03 -6.35 16.48
CA GLN A 186 5.76 -7.06 17.72
C GLN A 186 6.35 -6.31 18.91
N GLY A 187 5.76 -6.51 20.09
CA GLY A 187 6.26 -5.90 21.32
C GLY A 187 6.10 -4.37 21.38
N MET A 188 5.13 -3.81 20.63
CA MET A 188 4.80 -2.39 20.72
C MET A 188 4.40 -2.01 22.15
N LYS A 189 4.97 -0.92 22.65
CA LYS A 189 4.60 -0.32 23.93
C LYS A 189 3.30 0.47 23.76
N ALA A 190 2.56 0.65 24.86
CA ALA A 190 1.26 1.31 24.85
C ALA A 190 1.25 2.71 24.19
N TYR A 191 2.32 3.50 24.34
CA TYR A 191 2.44 4.80 23.67
C TYR A 191 2.69 4.69 22.16
N GLN A 192 3.44 3.69 21.71
CA GLN A 192 3.66 3.43 20.28
C GLN A 192 2.34 2.99 19.61
N GLN A 193 1.55 2.20 20.35
CA GLN A 193 0.22 1.79 19.92
C GLN A 193 -0.74 2.99 19.80
N TRP A 194 -0.66 3.92 20.75
CA TRP A 194 -1.40 5.18 20.68
C TRP A 194 -0.99 5.99 19.45
N ASP A 195 0.30 6.16 19.19
CA ASP A 195 0.78 6.94 18.04
C ASP A 195 0.25 6.38 16.71
N GLU A 196 0.25 5.05 16.54
CA GLU A 196 -0.32 4.41 15.35
C GLU A 196 -1.83 4.58 15.24
N ILE A 197 -2.56 4.36 16.34
CA ILE A 197 -4.02 4.53 16.37
C ILE A 197 -4.40 5.97 16.07
N ASN A 198 -3.68 6.94 16.64
CA ASN A 198 -3.93 8.35 16.44
C ASN A 198 -3.85 8.74 14.95
N LYS A 199 -2.98 8.09 14.15
CA LYS A 199 -2.93 8.27 12.69
C LYS A 199 -4.25 7.93 11.98
N PHE A 200 -5.03 6.99 12.50
CA PHE A 200 -6.27 6.53 11.88
C PHE A 200 -7.53 7.17 12.46
N PHE A 201 -7.51 7.55 13.75
CA PHE A 201 -8.67 8.07 14.47
C PHE A 201 -8.69 9.58 14.65
N ALA A 202 -7.54 10.27 14.55
CA ALA A 202 -7.46 11.73 14.75
C ALA A 202 -7.10 12.54 13.50
N LEU A 203 -6.50 11.93 12.47
CA LEU A 203 -5.89 12.65 11.34
C LEU A 203 -6.72 12.60 10.04
N ASN A 204 -8.05 12.48 10.12
CA ASN A 204 -8.86 12.29 8.90
C ASN A 204 -9.36 13.58 8.22
N SER A 205 -8.90 14.78 8.59
CA SER A 205 -9.11 15.95 7.72
C SER A 205 -7.93 16.09 6.75
N LYS A 206 -7.94 15.29 5.67
CA LYS A 206 -6.94 15.30 4.58
C LYS A 206 -6.84 16.64 3.80
N ARG A 207 -7.36 17.76 4.32
CA ARG A 207 -7.55 19.03 3.61
C ARG A 207 -6.41 20.02 3.79
N ASN A 208 -5.62 20.00 4.88
CA ASN A 208 -4.57 21.00 5.09
C ASN A 208 -3.51 20.60 6.14
N LYS A 209 -2.24 20.65 5.77
CA LYS A 209 -1.06 20.35 6.61
C LYS A 209 -0.98 21.23 7.86
N THR A 210 -1.39 22.50 7.76
CA THR A 210 -1.44 23.44 8.90
C THR A 210 -2.58 23.13 9.85
N THR A 211 -3.71 22.60 9.35
CA THR A 211 -4.82 22.14 10.21
C THR A 211 -4.42 20.87 10.98
N GLU A 212 -3.65 19.97 10.36
CA GLU A 212 -3.08 18.81 11.04
C GLU A 212 -2.08 19.21 12.14
N GLU A 213 -1.21 20.18 11.88
CA GLU A 213 -0.28 20.73 12.88
C GLU A 213 -1.03 21.37 14.06
N VAL A 214 -2.07 22.17 13.78
CA VAL A 214 -2.91 22.81 14.81
C VAL A 214 -3.74 21.78 15.60
N LEU A 215 -4.31 20.75 14.95
CA LEU A 215 -5.05 19.68 15.64
C LEU A 215 -4.15 18.85 16.56
N LYS A 216 -2.89 18.64 16.13
CA LYS A 216 -1.85 17.97 16.89
C LYS A 216 -1.37 18.80 18.08
N ASP A 217 -1.19 20.10 17.89
CA ASP A 217 -0.79 21.04 18.95
C ASP A 217 -1.90 21.30 19.98
N LEU A 218 -3.17 21.18 19.57
CA LEU A 218 -4.33 21.43 20.43
C LEU A 218 -4.98 20.15 21.00
N ASN A 219 -4.43 18.95 20.74
CA ASN A 219 -4.99 17.66 21.18
C ASN A 219 -6.49 17.48 20.83
N LEU A 220 -6.92 17.95 19.66
CA LEU A 220 -8.33 17.96 19.25
C LEU A 220 -8.84 16.60 18.71
N SER A 221 -8.18 15.50 19.07
CA SER A 221 -8.72 14.15 18.90
C SER A 221 -9.81 13.90 19.96
N TYR A 222 -10.92 13.25 19.57
CA TYR A 222 -12.00 12.92 20.52
C TYR A 222 -11.51 12.06 21.71
N THR A 223 -10.42 11.30 21.51
CA THR A 223 -9.73 10.53 22.54
C THR A 223 -8.36 11.16 22.80
N THR A 224 -8.03 11.49 24.05
CA THR A 224 -6.68 11.90 24.46
C THR A 224 -5.85 10.66 24.84
N LEU A 225 -4.51 10.77 24.92
CA LEU A 225 -3.67 9.65 25.40
C LEU A 225 -4.13 9.15 26.78
N GLU A 226 -4.50 10.07 27.69
CA GLU A 226 -5.06 9.72 29.00
C GLU A 226 -6.33 8.88 28.88
N LYS A 227 -7.30 9.31 28.06
CA LYS A 227 -8.53 8.56 27.81
C LYS A 227 -8.24 7.22 27.13
N TYR A 228 -7.33 7.18 26.17
CA TYR A 228 -6.93 5.95 25.48
C TYR A 228 -6.34 4.91 26.45
N LEU A 229 -5.49 5.34 27.38
CA LEU A 229 -4.88 4.46 28.37
C LEU A 229 -5.84 4.03 29.49
N THR A 230 -7.03 4.65 29.61
CA THR A 230 -7.98 4.40 30.69
C THR A 230 -9.30 3.80 30.21
N THR A 231 -10.07 4.54 29.42
CA THR A 231 -11.49 4.27 29.15
C THR A 231 -11.84 4.14 27.68
N ASN A 232 -10.90 4.40 26.76
CA ASN A 232 -11.10 4.38 25.31
C ASN A 232 -10.01 3.55 24.61
N TYR A 233 -9.65 2.42 25.19
CA TYR A 233 -8.58 1.59 24.64
C TYR A 233 -9.02 0.87 23.37
N ALA A 234 -8.14 0.85 22.38
CA ALA A 234 -8.27 0.06 21.18
C ALA A 234 -6.94 -0.59 20.85
N LEU A 235 -6.95 -1.77 20.25
CA LEU A 235 -5.76 -2.41 19.74
C LEU A 235 -5.79 -2.39 18.21
N TRP A 236 -4.77 -1.82 17.60
CA TRP A 236 -4.57 -1.80 16.16
C TRP A 236 -3.42 -2.73 15.78
N LEU A 237 -3.74 -3.74 14.98
CA LEU A 237 -2.74 -4.63 14.40
C LEU A 237 -2.45 -4.15 12.99
N ASP A 238 -1.30 -3.50 12.82
CA ASP A 238 -0.88 -3.06 11.50
C ASP A 238 -0.38 -4.26 10.68
N LEU A 239 -1.03 -4.51 9.55
CA LEU A 239 -0.69 -5.60 8.63
C LEU A 239 0.07 -5.09 7.40
N ARG A 240 0.29 -3.78 7.31
CA ARG A 240 1.14 -3.20 6.28
C ARG A 240 2.58 -3.62 6.54
N SER A 241 3.35 -3.80 5.48
CA SER A 241 4.78 -4.12 5.54
C SER A 241 5.66 -2.93 5.96
N THR A 242 5.18 -2.14 6.93
CA THR A 242 5.78 -1.02 7.67
C THR A 242 6.12 0.30 6.96
N ASP A 243 6.05 1.34 7.82
CA ASP A 243 6.28 2.79 7.66
C ASP A 243 7.76 3.20 7.81
N ASP A 244 8.72 2.26 7.75
CA ASP A 244 10.14 2.57 7.85
C ASP A 244 10.85 2.45 6.49
N ASN A 245 11.75 3.41 6.22
CA ASN A 245 12.62 3.42 5.03
C ASN A 245 13.78 2.41 5.16
N SER A 246 13.71 1.45 6.09
CA SER A 246 14.59 0.30 6.07
C SER A 246 13.99 -0.76 5.13
N LEU A 247 14.84 -1.63 4.59
CA LEU A 247 14.62 -2.35 3.34
C LEU A 247 13.37 -3.27 3.34
N HIS A 248 12.19 -2.69 3.09
CA HIS A 248 10.94 -3.42 2.89
C HIS A 248 10.57 -3.44 1.40
N GLY A 249 11.40 -4.13 0.62
CA GLY A 249 10.83 -4.87 -0.51
C GLY A 249 10.03 -6.03 0.09
N SER A 250 8.98 -6.47 -0.60
CA SER A 250 8.20 -7.68 -0.24
C SER A 250 9.04 -8.94 -0.05
N GLY A 251 10.36 -8.90 -0.28
CA GLY A 251 11.37 -9.67 0.46
C GLY A 251 11.00 -11.14 0.62
N ARG A 252 10.32 -11.71 -0.39
CA ARG A 252 9.81 -13.07 -0.34
C ARG A 252 11.04 -13.92 -0.20
N ARG A 253 11.24 -14.52 0.98
CA ARG A 253 12.24 -15.56 1.13
C ARG A 253 11.76 -16.71 0.26
N ILE A 254 12.49 -16.92 -0.82
CA ILE A 254 12.22 -17.99 -1.75
C ILE A 254 12.72 -19.28 -1.10
N GLU A 255 11.87 -19.95 -0.32
CA GLU A 255 12.13 -21.29 0.20
C GLU A 255 11.51 -22.32 -0.76
N ASN A 256 12.29 -23.33 -1.16
CA ASN A 256 11.87 -24.40 -2.10
C ASN A 256 11.52 -23.98 -3.54
N ALA A 257 11.88 -22.78 -4.01
CA ALA A 257 11.75 -22.50 -5.45
C ALA A 257 12.70 -23.32 -6.28
N SER A 258 12.30 -23.52 -7.53
CA SER A 258 13.24 -23.88 -8.58
C SER A 258 14.05 -22.63 -8.98
N GLU A 259 15.36 -22.79 -9.02
CA GLU A 259 16.30 -21.78 -9.50
C GLU A 259 16.76 -22.21 -10.90
N VAL A 260 16.46 -21.41 -11.91
CA VAL A 260 16.84 -21.69 -13.30
C VAL A 260 17.91 -20.68 -13.71
N ILE A 261 19.16 -21.14 -13.84
CA ILE A 261 20.27 -20.34 -14.35
C ILE A 261 20.44 -20.64 -15.84
N LEU A 262 20.24 -19.60 -16.66
CA LEU A 262 20.48 -19.61 -18.09
C LEU A 262 21.74 -18.81 -18.35
N CYS A 263 22.82 -19.50 -18.72
CA CYS A 263 24.12 -18.87 -18.96
C CYS A 263 24.78 -19.51 -20.20
N PRO A 264 24.93 -18.75 -21.30
CA PRO A 264 25.54 -19.24 -22.54
C PRO A 264 27.02 -19.60 -22.35
N THR A 265 27.67 -18.96 -21.39
CA THR A 265 29.09 -19.18 -21.08
C THR A 265 29.32 -20.17 -19.95
N ILE A 266 28.28 -20.88 -19.48
CA ILE A 266 28.33 -21.72 -18.27
C ILE A 266 29.50 -22.73 -18.27
N GLN A 267 29.82 -23.31 -19.43
CA GLN A 267 30.87 -24.31 -19.58
C GLN A 267 32.28 -23.71 -19.36
N TRP A 268 32.44 -22.43 -19.67
CA TRP A 268 33.70 -21.70 -19.71
C TRP A 268 33.85 -20.71 -18.55
N ASN A 269 32.74 -20.35 -17.89
CA ASN A 269 32.71 -19.33 -16.85
C ASN A 269 33.21 -19.88 -15.50
N LYS A 270 34.49 -19.59 -15.22
CA LYS A 270 35.18 -19.96 -13.98
C LYS A 270 34.53 -19.37 -12.72
N ALA A 271 33.73 -18.30 -12.85
CA ALA A 271 33.08 -17.66 -11.72
C ALA A 271 32.02 -18.56 -11.07
N TYR A 272 31.39 -19.47 -11.82
CA TYR A 272 30.38 -20.41 -11.32
C TYR A 272 31.00 -21.64 -10.66
N LYS A 273 32.13 -22.15 -11.19
CA LYS A 273 32.79 -23.37 -10.71
C LYS A 273 33.20 -23.34 -9.24
N ASN A 274 33.43 -22.14 -8.70
CA ASN A 274 33.92 -21.95 -7.34
C ASN A 274 32.84 -21.44 -6.36
N ARG A 275 31.57 -21.32 -6.80
CA ARG A 275 30.49 -20.86 -5.91
C ARG A 275 30.00 -22.01 -5.06
N GLU A 276 30.21 -21.89 -3.75
CA GLU A 276 29.89 -22.94 -2.78
C GLU A 276 28.43 -23.41 -2.83
N TRP A 277 27.49 -22.51 -3.13
CA TRP A 277 26.05 -22.79 -3.20
C TRP A 277 25.63 -23.51 -4.50
N ILE A 278 26.44 -23.44 -5.57
CA ILE A 278 26.17 -24.13 -6.84
C ILE A 278 26.79 -25.53 -6.82
N GLY A 279 28.04 -25.65 -6.38
CA GLY A 279 28.80 -26.89 -6.49
C GLY A 279 29.26 -27.17 -7.92
N ASP A 280 29.16 -28.42 -8.37
CA ASP A 280 29.48 -28.79 -9.75
C ASP A 280 28.35 -28.34 -10.69
N VAL A 281 28.65 -27.51 -11.69
CA VAL A 281 27.69 -27.06 -12.70
C VAL A 281 27.03 -28.21 -13.48
N ARG A 282 27.68 -29.38 -13.57
CA ARG A 282 27.11 -30.60 -14.17
C ARG A 282 26.23 -31.39 -13.21
N LYS A 283 26.40 -31.18 -11.90
CA LYS A 283 25.63 -31.84 -10.84
C LYS A 283 25.48 -30.88 -9.66
N PRO A 284 24.55 -29.91 -9.76
CA PRO A 284 24.37 -28.89 -8.73
C PRO A 284 24.11 -29.52 -7.37
N LYS A 285 24.58 -28.87 -6.30
CA LYS A 285 24.44 -29.37 -4.93
C LYS A 285 22.97 -29.56 -4.51
N THR A 286 22.07 -28.78 -5.08
CA THR A 286 20.63 -28.81 -4.77
C THR A 286 19.85 -29.33 -5.97
N LYS A 287 18.82 -30.14 -5.73
CA LYS A 287 17.92 -30.64 -6.79
C LYS A 287 17.04 -29.55 -7.41
N ASN A 288 16.95 -28.41 -6.73
CA ASN A 288 16.13 -27.27 -7.14
C ASN A 288 16.88 -26.32 -8.08
N LEU A 289 18.20 -26.49 -8.23
CA LEU A 289 19.03 -25.66 -9.11
C LEU A 289 19.20 -26.34 -10.47
N ILE A 290 18.69 -25.69 -11.51
CA ILE A 290 18.79 -26.11 -12.89
C ILE A 290 19.67 -25.11 -13.62
N ILE A 291 20.72 -25.62 -14.26
CA ILE A 291 21.68 -24.81 -14.99
C ILE A 291 21.70 -25.29 -16.43
N VAL A 292 21.43 -24.38 -17.37
CA VAL A 292 21.32 -24.72 -18.79
C VAL A 292 22.15 -23.75 -19.62
N ASN A 293 22.88 -24.32 -20.59
CA ASN A 293 23.49 -23.55 -21.68
C ASN A 293 22.43 -23.32 -22.77
N PRO A 294 21.99 -22.08 -23.02
CA PRO A 294 21.06 -21.78 -24.10
C PRO A 294 21.68 -21.89 -25.50
N ILE A 295 23.00 -22.07 -25.64
CA ILE A 295 23.67 -22.30 -26.92
C ILE A 295 23.89 -23.80 -27.09
N VAL A 296 23.31 -24.38 -28.14
CA VAL A 296 23.45 -25.80 -28.49
C VAL A 296 24.20 -25.95 -29.81
N GLU A 297 25.08 -26.94 -29.86
CA GLU A 297 25.80 -27.28 -31.09
C GLU A 297 24.92 -28.21 -31.94
N VAL A 298 24.60 -27.79 -33.16
CA VAL A 298 23.75 -28.52 -34.10
C VAL A 298 24.59 -29.01 -35.25
N ARG A 299 24.42 -30.30 -35.58
CA ARG A 299 25.09 -30.93 -36.71
C ARG A 299 24.16 -30.95 -37.92
N GLU A 300 24.59 -30.31 -38.99
CA GLU A 300 23.87 -30.36 -40.27
C GLU A 300 24.02 -31.72 -40.94
N ALA A 301 23.11 -32.03 -41.88
CA ALA A 301 23.16 -33.25 -42.68
C ALA A 301 24.46 -33.39 -43.51
N ASN A 302 25.11 -32.27 -43.84
CA ASN A 302 26.41 -32.23 -44.53
C ASN A 302 27.61 -32.46 -43.58
N GLY A 303 27.37 -32.69 -42.29
CA GLY A 303 28.39 -32.90 -41.26
C GLY A 303 28.99 -31.63 -40.66
N SER A 304 28.60 -30.44 -41.12
CA SER A 304 29.00 -29.15 -40.54
C SER A 304 28.39 -28.96 -39.15
N LEU A 305 29.04 -28.14 -38.32
CA LEU A 305 28.59 -27.80 -36.97
C LEU A 305 28.33 -26.30 -36.92
N TYR A 306 27.18 -25.91 -36.39
CA TYR A 306 26.87 -24.52 -36.07
C TYR A 306 26.24 -24.43 -34.68
N GLU A 307 26.35 -23.25 -34.08
CA GLU A 307 25.73 -22.96 -32.79
C GLU A 307 24.32 -22.39 -33.00
N GLU A 308 23.31 -23.06 -32.44
CA GLU A 308 21.93 -22.57 -32.39
C GLU A 308 21.64 -22.02 -31.00
N GLU A 309 21.05 -20.82 -30.94
CA GLU A 309 20.61 -20.22 -29.69
C GLU A 309 19.15 -20.58 -29.40
N LYS A 310 18.91 -21.18 -28.24
CA LYS A 310 17.62 -21.72 -27.78
C LYS A 310 17.05 -20.98 -26.57
N LEU A 311 17.55 -19.78 -26.25
CA LEU A 311 17.20 -19.04 -25.04
C LEU A 311 15.68 -18.87 -24.89
N GLN A 312 15.01 -18.44 -25.96
CA GLN A 312 13.57 -18.20 -25.93
C GLN A 312 12.75 -19.48 -25.80
N GLU A 313 13.15 -20.55 -26.48
CA GLU A 313 12.49 -21.86 -26.36
C GLU A 313 12.60 -22.39 -24.92
N LEU A 314 13.78 -22.28 -24.32
CA LEU A 314 14.04 -22.69 -22.94
C LEU A 314 13.23 -21.86 -21.95
N LEU A 315 13.18 -20.54 -22.11
CA LEU A 315 12.36 -19.66 -21.28
C LEU A 315 10.88 -20.00 -21.41
N ARG A 316 10.35 -20.23 -22.63
CA ARG A 316 8.96 -20.69 -22.84
C ARG A 316 8.69 -22.01 -22.13
N MET A 317 9.61 -22.96 -22.27
CA MET A 317 9.49 -24.28 -21.68
C MET A 317 9.47 -24.20 -20.14
N PHE A 318 10.42 -23.49 -19.54
CA PHE A 318 10.50 -23.36 -18.09
C PHE A 318 9.35 -22.52 -17.51
N PHE A 319 8.97 -21.43 -18.18
CA PHE A 319 7.84 -20.60 -17.78
C PHE A 319 6.57 -21.43 -17.63
N LYS A 320 6.29 -22.30 -18.62
CA LYS A 320 5.15 -23.23 -18.59
C LYS A 320 5.32 -24.32 -17.54
N LYS A 321 6.52 -24.93 -17.47
CA LYS A 321 6.82 -26.02 -16.53
C LYS A 321 6.62 -25.61 -15.07
N TYR A 322 6.94 -24.35 -14.76
CA TYR A 322 6.90 -23.81 -13.41
C TYR A 322 5.74 -22.82 -13.18
N ALA A 323 4.71 -22.84 -14.02
CA ALA A 323 3.56 -21.98 -13.84
C ALA A 323 2.87 -22.29 -12.49
N GLY A 324 2.70 -21.26 -11.65
CA GLY A 324 2.12 -21.40 -10.31
C GLY A 324 3.08 -21.98 -9.27
N HIS A 325 4.38 -22.01 -9.54
CA HIS A 325 5.42 -22.37 -8.57
C HIS A 325 6.45 -21.23 -8.45
N PRO A 326 6.86 -20.85 -7.22
CA PRO A 326 7.94 -19.89 -7.02
C PRO A 326 9.18 -20.30 -7.82
N THR A 327 9.62 -19.42 -8.72
CA THR A 327 10.78 -19.69 -9.60
C THR A 327 11.61 -18.44 -9.81
N LEU A 328 12.93 -18.56 -9.69
CA LEU A 328 13.88 -17.50 -10.01
C LEU A 328 14.67 -17.85 -11.27
N TYR A 329 14.57 -17.00 -12.29
CA TYR A 329 15.41 -17.06 -13.48
C TYR A 329 16.62 -16.15 -13.30
N ILE A 330 17.82 -16.68 -13.46
CA ILE A 330 19.05 -15.90 -13.52
C ILE A 330 19.58 -16.00 -14.94
N ILE A 331 19.61 -14.87 -15.64
CA ILE A 331 20.05 -14.76 -17.03
C ILE A 331 21.36 -14.00 -17.01
N ASP A 332 22.46 -14.72 -17.22
CA ASP A 332 23.80 -14.16 -17.15
C ASP A 332 24.47 -14.15 -18.52
N ASP A 333 25.06 -13.00 -18.88
CA ASP A 333 25.84 -12.80 -20.11
C ASP A 333 25.08 -13.09 -21.41
N CYS A 334 23.74 -13.15 -21.36
CA CYS A 334 22.92 -13.26 -22.56
C CYS A 334 22.88 -11.94 -23.36
N SER A 335 23.42 -10.83 -22.87
CA SER A 335 23.40 -9.52 -23.56
C SER A 335 24.00 -9.50 -24.97
N ALA A 336 24.81 -10.50 -25.33
CA ALA A 336 25.37 -10.66 -26.67
C ALA A 336 24.42 -11.40 -27.64
N THR A 337 23.28 -11.87 -27.16
CA THR A 337 22.39 -12.70 -27.95
C THR A 337 21.50 -11.89 -28.88
N LYS A 338 21.44 -12.31 -30.15
CA LYS A 338 20.64 -11.62 -31.18
C LYS A 338 19.14 -11.78 -30.91
N GLU A 339 18.74 -12.78 -30.13
CA GLU A 339 17.35 -13.12 -29.82
C GLU A 339 16.67 -12.15 -28.86
N LEU A 340 17.42 -11.50 -27.97
CA LEU A 340 16.95 -10.48 -27.01
C LEU A 340 16.41 -9.20 -27.66
N THR A 341 16.35 -9.09 -28.99
CA THR A 341 15.93 -7.87 -29.70
C THR A 341 14.65 -8.03 -30.51
N LYS A 342 14.06 -9.23 -30.56
CA LYS A 342 12.84 -9.50 -31.34
C LYS A 342 11.57 -9.04 -30.58
N LYS A 343 10.65 -8.34 -31.25
CA LYS A 343 9.34 -7.93 -30.70
C LYS A 343 8.53 -9.18 -30.27
N LYS A 344 7.95 -9.14 -29.06
CA LYS A 344 7.18 -10.21 -28.37
C LYS A 344 8.05 -11.34 -27.81
N ASP A 345 8.99 -10.95 -26.96
CA ASP A 345 9.92 -11.85 -26.32
C ASP A 345 9.37 -12.42 -25.01
N MET A 346 9.71 -13.67 -24.64
CA MET A 346 9.29 -14.22 -23.35
C MET A 346 9.85 -13.45 -22.17
N LEU A 347 10.94 -12.72 -22.38
CA LEU A 347 11.55 -11.89 -21.36
C LEU A 347 10.71 -10.67 -21.03
N SER A 348 10.07 -10.06 -22.04
CA SER A 348 9.06 -9.04 -21.80
C SER A 348 7.86 -9.65 -21.07
N GLU A 349 7.41 -10.86 -21.46
CA GLU A 349 6.31 -11.54 -20.77
C GLU A 349 6.65 -11.84 -19.29
N LEU A 350 7.86 -12.31 -18.99
CA LEU A 350 8.37 -12.47 -17.62
C LEU A 350 8.42 -11.14 -16.86
N ALA A 351 8.82 -10.05 -17.51
CA ALA A 351 8.88 -8.72 -16.91
C ALA A 351 7.48 -8.19 -16.53
N PHE A 352 6.50 -8.32 -17.43
CA PHE A 352 5.14 -7.80 -17.22
C PHE A 352 4.24 -8.74 -16.41
N SER A 353 4.37 -10.05 -16.61
CA SER A 353 3.41 -11.05 -16.10
C SER A 353 4.02 -12.10 -15.17
N GLY A 354 5.34 -12.13 -15.00
CA GLY A 354 6.03 -13.07 -14.10
C GLY A 354 5.48 -13.02 -12.67
N ARG A 355 5.08 -11.82 -12.19
CA ARG A 355 4.44 -11.65 -10.88
C ARG A 355 3.17 -12.48 -10.73
N HIS A 356 2.32 -12.53 -11.76
CA HIS A 356 1.08 -13.31 -11.74
C HIS A 356 1.33 -14.82 -11.76
N ALA A 357 2.49 -15.24 -12.29
CA ALA A 357 2.91 -16.64 -12.37
C ALA A 357 3.76 -17.11 -11.17
N GLU A 358 4.03 -16.24 -10.19
CA GLU A 358 5.00 -16.43 -9.09
C GLU A 358 6.46 -16.62 -9.56
N GLN A 359 6.82 -15.97 -10.65
CA GLN A 359 8.12 -16.11 -11.30
C GLN A 359 8.89 -14.78 -11.32
N SER A 360 10.16 -14.81 -10.94
CA SER A 360 11.05 -13.64 -10.88
C SER A 360 12.24 -13.81 -11.81
N VAL A 361 12.75 -12.70 -12.37
CA VAL A 361 13.89 -12.72 -13.30
C VAL A 361 14.97 -11.75 -12.85
N TRP A 362 16.22 -12.21 -12.83
CA TRP A 362 17.43 -11.43 -12.65
C TRP A 362 18.21 -11.47 -13.95
N VAL A 363 18.51 -10.29 -14.50
CA VAL A 363 19.35 -10.16 -15.69
C VAL A 363 20.68 -9.55 -15.28
N ILE A 364 21.75 -10.28 -15.55
CA ILE A 364 23.12 -9.89 -15.26
C ILE A 364 23.80 -9.58 -16.59
N SER A 365 24.29 -8.35 -16.73
CA SER A 365 24.95 -7.89 -17.95
C SER A 365 26.11 -6.94 -17.63
N GLN A 366 27.10 -6.94 -18.53
CA GLN A 366 28.24 -6.00 -18.49
C GLN A 366 27.85 -4.57 -18.91
N ARG A 367 26.77 -4.42 -19.69
CA ARG A 367 26.31 -3.12 -20.22
C ARG A 367 24.83 -2.94 -19.95
N TYR A 368 24.46 -1.88 -19.23
CA TYR A 368 23.07 -1.54 -18.94
C TYR A 368 22.22 -1.45 -20.21
N ASN A 369 22.77 -0.79 -21.24
CA ASN A 369 22.07 -0.55 -22.51
C ASN A 369 21.81 -1.82 -23.34
N SER A 370 22.47 -2.93 -23.03
CA SER A 370 22.24 -4.22 -23.69
C SER A 370 21.01 -4.97 -23.15
N VAL A 371 20.52 -4.58 -21.98
CA VAL A 371 19.29 -5.13 -21.40
C VAL A 371 18.09 -4.50 -22.11
N LEU A 372 17.11 -5.34 -22.48
CA LEU A 372 15.85 -4.94 -23.09
C LEU A 372 15.17 -3.81 -22.31
N LYS A 373 14.70 -2.77 -23.02
CA LYS A 373 14.05 -1.61 -22.41
C LYS A 373 12.84 -2.00 -21.53
N ASP A 374 12.00 -2.92 -22.00
CA ASP A 374 10.85 -3.45 -21.24
C ASP A 374 11.27 -3.99 -19.86
N LEU A 375 12.40 -4.71 -19.78
CA LEU A 375 12.95 -5.20 -18.52
C LEU A 375 13.46 -4.05 -17.65
N ARG A 376 14.16 -3.08 -18.23
CA ARG A 376 14.69 -1.91 -17.49
C ARG A 376 13.56 -1.10 -16.86
N GLU A 377 12.45 -0.91 -17.57
CA GLU A 377 11.27 -0.16 -17.08
C GLU A 377 10.46 -0.91 -16.01
N GLN A 378 10.40 -2.25 -16.07
CA GLN A 378 9.66 -3.08 -15.11
C GLN A 378 10.50 -3.54 -13.90
N THR A 379 11.78 -3.19 -13.85
CA THR A 379 12.70 -3.57 -12.77
C THR A 379 12.34 -2.84 -11.47
N LYS A 380 12.38 -3.57 -10.35
CA LYS A 380 12.03 -3.05 -9.00
C LYS A 380 13.21 -2.55 -8.19
N TRP A 381 14.38 -3.12 -8.46
CA TRP A 381 15.63 -2.68 -7.89
C TRP A 381 16.76 -3.03 -8.86
N LEU A 382 17.79 -2.20 -8.88
CA LEU A 382 18.94 -2.35 -9.75
C LEU A 382 20.22 -2.32 -8.94
N CYS A 383 21.16 -3.21 -9.26
CA CYS A 383 22.50 -3.19 -8.70
C CYS A 383 23.51 -2.82 -9.78
N MET A 384 24.17 -1.68 -9.62
CA MET A 384 25.18 -1.19 -10.54
C MET A 384 26.56 -1.22 -9.89
N PHE A 385 27.49 -1.90 -10.54
CA PHE A 385 28.91 -1.82 -10.22
C PHE A 385 29.57 -0.72 -11.09
N TYR A 386 30.82 -0.36 -10.75
CA TYR A 386 31.59 0.53 -11.62
C TYR A 386 31.65 -0.03 -13.05
N THR A 387 31.20 0.77 -14.02
CA THR A 387 31.29 0.48 -15.45
C THR A 387 32.19 1.50 -16.14
N LYS A 388 33.00 1.03 -17.10
CA LYS A 388 33.81 1.91 -17.96
C LYS A 388 32.98 2.53 -19.08
N ASP A 389 31.81 1.96 -19.39
CA ASP A 389 30.91 2.47 -20.41
C ASP A 389 30.14 3.68 -19.89
N ARG A 390 30.48 4.87 -20.40
CA ARG A 390 29.88 6.12 -19.94
C ARG A 390 28.36 6.11 -20.13
N ASP A 391 27.91 5.66 -21.29
CA ASP A 391 26.50 5.70 -21.65
C ASP A 391 25.66 4.74 -20.81
N SER A 392 26.20 3.58 -20.39
CA SER A 392 25.50 2.68 -19.48
C SER A 392 25.24 3.32 -18.11
N PHE A 393 26.23 4.02 -17.54
CA PHE A 393 26.07 4.68 -16.23
C PHE A 393 25.07 5.82 -16.32
N ASP A 394 25.25 6.71 -17.30
CA ASP A 394 24.43 7.91 -17.42
C ASP A 394 22.99 7.56 -17.80
N ASN A 395 22.77 6.61 -18.72
CA ASN A 395 21.43 6.14 -19.06
C ASN A 395 20.76 5.43 -17.89
N CYS A 396 21.48 4.61 -17.11
CA CYS A 396 20.92 3.95 -15.93
C CYS A 396 20.37 4.98 -14.92
N LEU A 397 21.15 6.02 -14.61
CA LEU A 397 20.71 7.02 -13.64
C LEU A 397 19.62 7.94 -14.20
N ARG A 398 19.67 8.25 -15.49
CA ARG A 398 18.65 9.09 -16.15
C ARG A 398 17.31 8.37 -16.32
N GLU A 399 17.31 7.10 -16.72
CA GLU A 399 16.07 6.33 -16.95
C GLU A 399 15.30 6.04 -15.65
N ASN A 400 16.01 5.89 -14.52
CA ASN A 400 15.39 5.55 -13.24
C ASN A 400 15.10 6.79 -12.37
N ASP A 401 15.75 7.93 -12.64
CA ASP A 401 15.59 9.22 -11.95
C ASP A 401 15.57 9.16 -10.41
N VAL A 402 16.33 8.23 -9.83
CA VAL A 402 16.41 8.02 -8.37
C VAL A 402 17.34 9.03 -7.69
N ILE A 403 18.41 9.43 -8.38
CA ILE A 403 19.42 10.36 -7.84
C ILE A 403 19.20 11.73 -8.48
N PRO A 404 18.81 12.76 -7.71
CA PRO A 404 18.23 13.98 -8.27
C PRO A 404 19.25 14.94 -8.91
N THR A 405 20.48 15.04 -8.37
CA THR A 405 21.44 16.07 -8.81
C THR A 405 22.60 15.48 -9.61
N LEU A 406 23.12 16.27 -10.55
CA LEU A 406 24.25 15.87 -11.40
C LEU A 406 25.53 15.69 -10.57
N GLU A 407 25.73 16.55 -9.57
CA GLU A 407 26.86 16.50 -8.65
C GLU A 407 26.87 15.19 -7.86
N GLU A 408 25.71 14.74 -7.39
CA GLU A 408 25.56 13.50 -6.63
C GLU A 408 25.80 12.27 -7.50
N ARG A 409 25.29 12.28 -8.75
CA ARG A 409 25.59 11.24 -9.74
C ARG A 409 27.09 11.11 -10.00
N GLN A 410 27.80 12.25 -10.13
CA GLN A 410 29.24 12.27 -10.33
C GLN A 410 30.01 11.80 -9.09
N ARG A 411 29.57 12.19 -7.89
CA ARG A 411 30.13 11.72 -6.62
C ARG A 411 30.06 10.19 -6.52
N ILE A 412 28.90 9.61 -6.80
CA ILE A 412 28.67 8.16 -6.76
C ILE A 412 29.57 7.43 -7.75
N LYS A 413 29.73 7.97 -8.96
CA LYS A 413 30.61 7.41 -10.00
C LYS A 413 32.06 7.29 -9.51
N GLU A 414 32.59 8.35 -8.91
CA GLU A 414 33.94 8.34 -8.33
C GLU A 414 34.04 7.38 -7.15
N GLU A 415 33.04 7.34 -6.28
CA GLU A 415 33.03 6.41 -5.15
C GLU A 415 33.02 4.93 -5.57
N LEU A 416 32.29 4.58 -6.64
CA LEU A 416 32.29 3.24 -7.23
C LEU A 416 33.65 2.88 -7.84
N LYS A 417 34.36 3.86 -8.41
CA LYS A 417 35.70 3.67 -8.99
C LYS A 417 36.77 3.39 -7.93
N LYS A 418 36.63 3.97 -6.73
CA LYS A 418 37.64 3.89 -5.65
C LYS A 418 37.85 2.47 -5.10
N LYS A 419 36.83 1.62 -5.11
CA LYS A 419 36.89 0.31 -4.47
C LYS A 419 36.25 -0.78 -5.32
N LYS A 420 36.99 -1.88 -5.52
CA LYS A 420 36.51 -3.05 -6.25
C LYS A 420 35.28 -3.65 -5.55
N HIS A 421 34.28 -4.04 -6.33
CA HIS A 421 33.00 -4.63 -5.86
C HIS A 421 32.08 -3.69 -5.09
N ARG A 422 32.44 -2.42 -4.93
CA ARG A 422 31.49 -1.41 -4.47
C ARG A 422 30.34 -1.32 -5.47
N LYS A 423 29.13 -1.18 -4.94
CA LYS A 423 27.89 -1.27 -5.70
C LYS A 423 26.91 -0.19 -5.28
N LEU A 424 26.21 0.34 -6.27
CA LEU A 424 25.07 1.22 -6.10
C LEU A 424 23.81 0.38 -6.24
N ILE A 425 22.98 0.38 -5.20
CA ILE A 425 21.64 -0.20 -5.24
C ILE A 425 20.66 0.93 -5.47
N LEU A 426 19.81 0.81 -6.49
CA LEU A 426 18.69 1.71 -6.76
C LEU A 426 17.40 0.96 -6.47
N LYS A 427 16.54 1.54 -5.63
CA LYS A 427 15.13 1.19 -5.53
C LYS A 427 14.36 2.09 -6.49
N THR A 428 13.79 1.48 -7.52
CA THR A 428 13.13 2.18 -8.64
C THR A 428 11.63 2.33 -8.41
N ASP A 429 11.06 1.57 -7.48
CA ASP A 429 9.68 1.73 -7.03
C ASP A 429 9.54 2.87 -6.02
N GLN A 430 8.46 3.64 -6.14
CA GLN A 430 8.14 4.71 -5.21
C GLN A 430 7.82 4.17 -3.79
N PRO A 431 8.32 4.80 -2.72
CA PRO A 431 9.29 5.90 -2.74
C PRO A 431 10.67 5.40 -3.21
N THR A 432 11.23 6.09 -4.20
CA THR A 432 12.55 5.76 -4.76
C THR A 432 13.64 6.07 -3.73
N ASP A 433 14.70 5.25 -3.73
CA ASP A 433 15.83 5.43 -2.82
C ASP A 433 17.10 4.78 -3.39
N TYR A 434 18.27 5.13 -2.88
CA TYR A 434 19.53 4.54 -3.30
C TYR A 434 20.52 4.35 -2.14
N TRP A 435 21.32 3.28 -2.25
CA TRP A 435 22.38 2.98 -1.30
C TRP A 435 23.68 2.68 -1.99
N LEU A 436 24.77 3.21 -1.42
CA LEU A 436 26.11 2.89 -1.84
C LEU A 436 26.73 1.89 -0.86
N LEU A 437 26.87 0.64 -1.29
CA LEU A 437 27.33 -0.46 -0.44
C LEU A 437 28.75 -0.88 -0.81
N ASN A 438 29.49 -1.27 0.21
CA ASN A 438 30.85 -1.81 0.09
C ASN A 438 30.90 -3.24 -0.44
#